data_AF-A0A1C4YR69-F1
#
_entry.id   AF-A0A1C4YR69-F1
#
_cell.length_a   1.000
_cell.length_b   1.000
_cell.length_c   1.000
_cell.angle_alpha   90.00
_cell.angle_beta   90.00
_cell.angle_gamma   90.00
#
_symmetry.space_group_name_H-M   'P 1'
#
loop_
_entity.id
_entity.type
_entity.pdbx_description
1 polymer ?
#
loop_
_entity_poly.entity_id
_entity_poly.type
_entity_poly.pdbx_seq_one_letter_code
_entity_poly.pdbx_strand_id
1 'polypeptide(L)'
;MTEPDDDVRLDEQQAAAVRYLVAHADQVGRASGREPMREALLLLLTRGRWPRRHGWPVVPRLGTPWQDTVSAERHGWRCRTAYLPGAADMVFEVDYQICRRCRLGWVEQPYTLPRYQRRGLARAGLAALRVDHPGLTWHTLGQHLSEGRAFWIAAGQDVPGGYRPRAMCPHVPSG
;
A
#
# COMPACT_ATOMS: atom_id res chain seq x y z
N MET A 1 21.67 23.09 11.07
CA MET A 1 20.57 24.06 10.96
C MET A 1 19.30 23.25 10.90
N THR A 2 18.70 23.01 12.06
CA THR A 2 17.52 22.17 12.23
C THR A 2 16.32 23.03 11.87
N GLU A 3 15.59 22.68 10.81
CA GLU A 3 14.30 23.32 10.53
C GLU A 3 13.38 23.13 11.75
N PRO A 4 12.59 24.14 12.13
CA PRO A 4 11.69 24.02 13.25
C PRO A 4 10.65 22.93 12.95
N ASP A 5 10.50 22.01 13.90
CA ASP A 5 9.42 21.04 13.99
C ASP A 5 8.13 21.83 14.27
N ASP A 6 7.61 22.50 13.24
CA ASP A 6 6.28 23.10 13.27
C ASP A 6 5.30 21.94 13.49
N ASP A 7 4.71 21.89 14.68
CA ASP A 7 3.49 21.12 14.93
C ASP A 7 2.40 21.72 14.03
N VAL A 8 2.38 21.30 12.76
CA VAL A 8 1.44 21.77 11.73
C VAL A 8 0.06 21.32 12.19
N ARG A 9 -0.61 22.22 12.91
CA ARG A 9 -1.99 22.04 13.32
C ARG A 9 -2.85 21.93 12.07
N LEU A 10 -3.38 20.73 11.83
CA LEU A 10 -4.41 20.54 10.82
C LEU A 10 -5.59 21.46 11.11
N ASP A 11 -6.14 22.08 10.08
CA ASP A 11 -7.43 22.73 10.21
C ASP A 11 -8.54 21.70 10.50
N GLU A 12 -9.72 22.18 10.91
CA GLU A 12 -10.82 21.28 11.29
C GLU A 12 -11.29 20.41 10.13
N GLN A 13 -11.24 20.92 8.90
CA GLN A 13 -11.64 20.17 7.70
C GLN A 13 -10.67 19.02 7.41
N GLN A 14 -9.37 19.29 7.48
CA GLN A 14 -8.31 18.29 7.35
C GLN A 14 -8.40 17.26 8.48
N ALA A 15 -8.60 17.70 9.72
CA ALA A 15 -8.76 16.80 10.85
C ALA A 15 -9.99 15.89 10.68
N ALA A 16 -11.12 16.44 10.24
CA ALA A 16 -12.33 15.68 9.93
C ALA A 16 -12.11 14.68 8.79
N ALA A 17 -11.43 15.10 7.73
CA ALA A 17 -11.13 14.24 6.58
C ALA A 17 -10.18 13.09 6.97
N VAL A 18 -9.19 13.32 7.85
CA VAL A 18 -8.35 12.24 8.39
C VAL A 18 -9.18 11.25 9.22
N ARG A 19 -10.07 11.74 10.09
CA ARG A 19 -10.99 10.86 10.84
C ARG A 19 -11.86 10.03 9.91
N TYR A 20 -12.37 10.63 8.84
CA TYR A 20 -13.13 9.94 7.80
C TYR A 20 -12.30 8.82 7.14
N LEU A 21 -11.05 9.11 6.73
CA LEU A 21 -10.16 8.11 6.13
C LEU A 21 -9.91 6.93 7.06
N VAL A 22 -9.66 7.19 8.35
CA VAL A 22 -9.43 6.14 9.35
C VAL A 22 -10.66 5.23 9.50
N ALA A 23 -11.86 5.82 9.49
CA ALA A 23 -13.11 5.07 9.66
C ALA A 23 -13.51 4.25 8.41
N HIS A 24 -13.05 4.63 7.22
CA HIS A 24 -13.47 4.04 5.95
C HIS A 24 -12.30 3.41 5.17
N ALA A 25 -11.31 2.87 5.88
CA ALA A 25 -10.13 2.23 5.25
C ALA A 25 -10.47 0.95 4.46
N ASP A 26 -11.65 0.38 4.69
CA ASP A 26 -12.23 -0.75 3.95
C ASP A 26 -12.83 -0.36 2.59
N GLN A 27 -13.16 0.92 2.37
CA GLN A 27 -13.77 1.42 1.14
C GLN A 27 -12.72 1.77 0.09
N VAL A 28 -12.21 0.76 -0.59
CA VAL A 28 -11.05 0.87 -1.48
C VAL A 28 -11.43 0.77 -2.95
N GLY A 29 -11.11 1.80 -3.74
CA GLY A 29 -11.12 1.74 -5.20
C GLY A 29 -9.93 0.92 -5.71
N ARG A 30 -10.14 0.00 -6.65
CA ARG A 30 -9.10 -0.95 -7.07
C ARG A 30 -8.81 -0.87 -8.56
N ALA A 31 -7.53 -0.75 -8.92
CA ALA A 31 -7.05 -0.97 -10.28
C ALA A 31 -6.33 -2.33 -10.33
N SER A 32 -6.72 -3.19 -11.28
CA SER A 32 -6.12 -4.52 -11.42
C SER A 32 -4.67 -4.47 -11.89
N GLY A 33 -4.24 -3.37 -12.53
CA GLY A 33 -2.97 -3.28 -13.25
C GLY A 33 -2.90 -4.16 -14.50
N ARG A 34 -4.00 -4.85 -14.83
CA ARG A 34 -4.21 -5.60 -16.08
C ARG A 34 -5.12 -4.77 -16.96
N GLU A 35 -4.69 -4.54 -18.19
CA GLU A 35 -5.50 -3.88 -19.21
C GLU A 35 -5.95 -4.96 -20.20
N PRO A 36 -6.97 -5.78 -19.88
CA PRO A 36 -7.27 -7.00 -20.63
C PRO A 36 -7.56 -6.75 -22.11
N MET A 37 -8.18 -5.61 -22.45
CA MET A 37 -8.40 -5.18 -23.84
C MET A 37 -7.07 -4.88 -24.56
N ARG A 38 -6.14 -4.17 -23.91
CA ARG A 38 -4.83 -3.85 -24.48
C ARG A 38 -3.94 -5.10 -24.57
N GLU A 39 -3.98 -5.96 -23.57
CA GLU A 39 -3.27 -7.25 -23.56
C GLU A 39 -3.81 -8.18 -24.64
N ALA A 40 -5.13 -8.26 -24.82
CA ALA A 40 -5.75 -9.01 -25.92
C ALA A 40 -5.38 -8.43 -27.29
N LEU A 41 -5.39 -7.11 -27.44
CA LEU A 41 -4.96 -6.42 -28.67
C LEU A 41 -3.48 -6.70 -28.96
N LEU A 42 -2.62 -6.60 -27.95
CA LEU A 42 -1.20 -6.89 -28.09
C LEU A 42 -0.98 -8.35 -28.47
N LEU A 43 -1.65 -9.30 -27.82
CA LEU A 43 -1.58 -10.73 -28.18
C LEU A 43 -2.04 -10.99 -29.62
N LEU A 44 -3.05 -10.27 -30.09
CA LEU A 44 -3.53 -10.36 -31.47
C LEU A 44 -2.48 -9.80 -32.46
N LEU A 45 -1.89 -8.64 -32.14
CA LEU A 45 -0.86 -7.99 -32.96
C LEU A 45 0.49 -8.74 -32.96
N THR A 46 0.84 -9.40 -31.86
CA THR A 46 2.10 -10.15 -31.71
C THR A 46 1.96 -11.63 -32.04
N ARG A 47 0.82 -12.07 -32.59
CA ARG A 47 0.50 -13.48 -32.92
C ARG A 47 0.75 -14.44 -31.74
N GLY A 48 0.30 -14.05 -30.55
CA GLY A 48 0.37 -14.88 -29.34
C GLY A 48 1.71 -14.80 -28.59
N ARG A 49 2.68 -13.98 -29.03
CA ARG A 49 3.86 -13.69 -28.21
C ARG A 49 3.51 -12.68 -27.11
N TRP A 50 3.62 -13.09 -25.86
CA TRP A 50 3.49 -12.18 -24.73
C TRP A 50 4.53 -11.05 -24.84
N PRO A 51 4.13 -9.78 -24.91
CA PRO A 51 5.07 -8.68 -24.85
C PRO A 51 5.66 -8.63 -23.43
N ARG A 52 6.99 -8.55 -23.34
CA ARG A 52 7.66 -8.20 -22.08
C ARG A 52 7.19 -6.79 -21.72
N ARG A 53 6.64 -6.62 -20.51
CA ARG A 53 6.35 -5.28 -19.97
C ARG A 53 7.69 -4.56 -19.82
N HIS A 54 7.91 -3.54 -20.64
CA HIS A 54 9.03 -2.61 -20.50
C HIS A 54 8.45 -1.23 -20.18
N GLY A 55 8.90 -0.63 -19.08
CA GLY A 55 8.48 0.69 -18.61
C GLY A 55 7.80 0.69 -17.24
N TRP A 56 7.85 1.84 -16.55
CA TRP A 56 7.15 2.05 -15.28
C TRP A 56 5.63 1.97 -15.48
N PRO A 57 4.87 1.35 -14.55
CA PRO A 57 3.43 1.29 -14.67
C PRO A 57 2.82 2.69 -14.58
N VAL A 58 1.86 3.00 -15.46
CA VAL A 58 1.00 4.16 -15.26
C VAL A 58 0.03 3.82 -14.13
N VAL A 59 0.18 4.50 -12.99
CA VAL A 59 -0.69 4.31 -11.82
C VAL A 59 -1.90 5.25 -11.95
N PRO A 60 -3.12 4.72 -12.19
CA PRO A 60 -4.29 5.57 -12.35
C PRO A 60 -4.73 6.12 -11.00
N ARG A 61 -5.17 7.38 -10.98
CA ARG A 61 -5.86 7.97 -9.83
C ARG A 61 -7.36 7.69 -9.94
N LEU A 62 -7.90 6.92 -9.01
CA LEU A 62 -9.26 6.37 -9.11
C LEU A 62 -10.37 7.27 -8.55
N GLY A 63 -10.00 8.44 -7.99
CA GLY A 63 -10.97 9.38 -7.41
C GLY A 63 -11.59 8.91 -6.09
N THR A 64 -11.21 7.74 -5.57
CA THR A 64 -11.62 7.26 -4.26
C THR A 64 -10.59 7.65 -3.18
N PRO A 65 -11.02 7.87 -1.92
CA PRO A 65 -10.11 8.27 -0.84
C PRO A 65 -9.06 7.21 -0.56
N TRP A 66 -9.46 5.93 -0.51
CA TRP A 66 -8.54 4.79 -0.47
C TRP A 66 -8.45 4.14 -1.85
N GLN A 67 -7.23 3.82 -2.27
CA GLN A 67 -6.92 3.25 -3.57
C GLN A 67 -5.97 2.07 -3.42
N ASP A 68 -6.10 1.12 -4.33
CA ASP A 68 -5.26 -0.06 -4.40
C ASP A 68 -4.90 -0.35 -5.86
N THR A 69 -3.65 -0.08 -6.18
CA THR A 69 -3.11 -0.06 -7.54
C THR A 69 -1.84 -0.91 -7.61
N VAL A 70 -1.19 -0.93 -8.77
CA VAL A 70 0.16 -1.49 -8.87
C VAL A 70 1.16 -0.56 -8.22
N SER A 71 2.16 -1.12 -7.53
CA SER A 71 3.23 -0.31 -6.97
C SER A 71 4.03 0.37 -8.08
N ALA A 72 4.28 1.66 -7.92
CA ALA A 72 5.17 2.40 -8.80
C ALA A 72 6.64 2.07 -8.54
N GLU A 73 7.01 1.65 -7.32
CA GLU A 73 8.40 1.45 -6.91
C GLU A 73 8.82 -0.02 -6.93
N ARG A 74 7.89 -0.94 -6.67
CA ARG A 74 8.17 -2.38 -6.54
C ARG A 74 7.47 -3.18 -7.63
N HIS A 75 8.23 -3.62 -8.62
CA HIS A 75 7.69 -4.43 -9.71
C HIS A 75 7.02 -5.71 -9.19
N GLY A 76 5.78 -5.95 -9.64
CA GLY A 76 4.96 -7.08 -9.22
C GLY A 76 4.16 -6.86 -7.93
N TRP A 77 4.44 -5.80 -7.18
CA TRP A 77 3.76 -5.46 -5.93
C TRP A 77 2.53 -4.59 -6.17
N ARG A 78 1.69 -4.51 -5.14
CA ARG A 78 0.53 -3.62 -5.07
C ARG A 78 0.82 -2.49 -4.10
N CYS A 79 0.27 -1.31 -4.34
CA CYS A 79 0.34 -0.19 -3.41
C CYS A 79 -1.07 0.14 -2.93
N ARG A 80 -1.22 0.30 -1.61
CA ARG A 80 -2.43 0.86 -1.00
C ARG A 80 -2.16 2.29 -0.59
N THR A 81 -2.94 3.22 -1.11
CA THR A 81 -2.73 4.66 -0.95
C THR A 81 -3.99 5.32 -0.41
N ALA A 82 -3.82 6.36 0.41
CA ALA A 82 -4.90 7.21 0.89
C ALA A 82 -4.70 8.65 0.42
N TYR A 83 -5.76 9.30 -0.01
CA TYR A 83 -5.82 10.71 -0.40
C TYR A 83 -6.87 11.43 0.40
N LEU A 84 -6.57 12.66 0.84
CA LEU A 84 -7.63 13.54 1.31
C LEU A 84 -8.47 14.02 0.12
N PRO A 85 -9.77 14.31 0.32
CA PRO A 85 -10.60 14.92 -0.71
C PRO A 85 -9.94 16.19 -1.27
N GLY A 86 -9.80 16.28 -2.59
CA GLY A 86 -9.22 17.43 -3.28
C GLY A 86 -7.68 17.60 -3.14
N ALA A 87 -6.99 16.77 -2.35
CA ALA A 87 -5.54 16.86 -2.22
C ALA A 87 -4.82 16.36 -3.48
N ALA A 88 -3.75 17.03 -3.93
CA ALA A 88 -2.94 16.51 -5.03
C ALA A 88 -2.16 15.25 -4.59
N ASP A 89 -1.58 15.31 -3.39
CA ASP A 89 -0.69 14.28 -2.86
C ASP A 89 -1.40 13.23 -2.00
N MET A 90 -0.81 12.04 -1.94
CA MET A 90 -1.21 11.00 -1.00
C MET A 90 -0.81 11.38 0.43
N VAL A 91 -1.65 11.03 1.40
CA VAL A 91 -1.34 11.24 2.82
C VAL A 91 -0.79 9.99 3.50
N PHE A 92 -1.05 8.83 2.91
CA PHE A 92 -0.50 7.55 3.34
C PHE A 92 -0.32 6.62 2.14
N GLU A 93 0.72 5.80 2.16
CA GLU A 93 0.88 4.68 1.25
C GLU A 93 1.59 3.50 1.91
N VAL A 94 1.39 2.31 1.36
CA VAL A 94 2.12 1.10 1.72
C VAL A 94 2.16 0.13 0.55
N ASP A 95 3.35 -0.39 0.27
CA ASP A 95 3.51 -1.48 -0.69
C ASP A 95 3.22 -2.81 -0.02
N TYR A 96 2.58 -3.71 -0.74
CA TYR A 96 2.33 -5.04 -0.26
C TYR A 96 2.34 -6.08 -1.38
N GLN A 97 2.61 -7.31 -0.97
CA GLN A 97 2.62 -8.45 -1.86
C GLN A 97 2.03 -9.66 -1.15
N ILE A 98 1.32 -10.50 -1.89
CA ILE A 98 0.67 -11.69 -1.34
C ILE A 98 1.04 -12.94 -2.11
N CYS A 99 1.17 -14.04 -1.37
CA CYS A 99 1.20 -15.39 -1.92
C CYS A 99 0.01 -16.17 -1.38
N ARG A 100 -1.05 -16.29 -2.19
CA ARG A 100 -2.25 -17.06 -1.83
C ARG A 100 -1.91 -18.54 -1.59
N ARG A 101 -0.95 -19.10 -2.35
CA ARG A 101 -0.53 -20.51 -2.24
C ARG A 101 0.12 -20.82 -0.88
N CYS A 102 0.98 -19.93 -0.39
CA CYS A 102 1.63 -20.10 0.91
C CYS A 102 0.85 -19.47 2.08
N ARG A 103 -0.23 -18.74 1.79
CA ARG A 103 -0.97 -17.91 2.75
C ARG A 103 -0.07 -16.89 3.47
N LEU A 104 0.78 -16.22 2.70
CA LEU A 104 1.72 -15.21 3.21
C LEU A 104 1.41 -13.85 2.60
N GLY A 105 1.56 -12.80 3.40
CA GLY A 105 1.55 -11.40 2.97
C GLY A 105 2.80 -10.68 3.46
N TRP A 106 3.31 -9.76 2.64
CA TRP A 106 4.41 -8.85 2.98
C TRP A 106 3.92 -7.42 2.83
N VAL A 107 4.32 -6.55 3.76
CA VAL A 107 4.10 -5.10 3.66
C VAL A 107 5.44 -4.39 3.79
N GLU A 108 5.67 -3.39 2.95
CA GLU A 108 6.91 -2.63 2.87
C GLU A 108 6.63 -1.14 2.69
N GLN A 109 7.61 -0.33 3.09
CA GLN A 109 7.60 1.13 2.92
C GLN A 109 6.27 1.81 3.32
N PRO A 110 5.68 1.52 4.50
CA PRO A 110 4.55 2.32 4.96
C PRO A 110 5.03 3.75 5.19
N TYR A 111 4.45 4.69 4.48
CA TYR A 111 4.79 6.09 4.58
C TYR A 111 3.53 6.89 4.87
N THR A 112 3.59 7.78 5.87
CA THR A 112 2.57 8.79 6.14
C THR A 112 3.25 10.14 6.08
N LEU A 113 2.70 11.07 5.29
CA LEU A 113 3.19 12.44 5.23
C LEU A 113 3.33 13.02 6.66
N PRO A 114 4.44 13.69 7.01
CA PRO A 114 4.77 14.08 8.39
C PRO A 114 3.62 14.74 9.16
N ARG A 115 2.92 15.72 8.57
CA ARG A 115 1.78 16.43 9.18
C ARG A 115 0.56 15.56 9.50
N TYR A 116 0.45 14.38 8.89
CA TYR A 116 -0.64 13.43 9.12
C TYR A 116 -0.20 12.20 9.93
N GLN A 117 1.05 12.15 10.38
CA GLN A 117 1.55 11.07 11.23
C GLN A 117 0.83 11.03 12.58
N ARG A 118 0.88 9.87 13.24
CA ARG A 118 0.25 9.59 14.55
C ARG A 118 -1.28 9.80 14.60
N ARG A 119 -1.96 9.91 13.45
CA ARG A 119 -3.43 10.02 13.36
C ARG A 119 -4.15 8.74 12.97
N GLY A 120 -3.47 7.59 13.06
CA GLY A 120 -4.09 6.28 12.85
C GLY A 120 -4.20 5.79 11.39
N LEU A 121 -3.84 6.61 10.40
CA LEU A 121 -3.92 6.25 8.96
C LEU A 121 -3.24 4.93 8.64
N ALA A 122 -1.97 4.77 9.03
CA ALA A 122 -1.22 3.56 8.75
C ALA A 122 -1.81 2.31 9.44
N ARG A 123 -2.27 2.45 10.69
CA ARG A 123 -2.94 1.36 11.41
C ARG A 123 -4.22 0.94 10.69
N ALA A 124 -5.04 1.90 10.28
CA ALA A 124 -6.29 1.66 9.58
C ALA A 124 -6.06 1.00 8.21
N GLY A 125 -5.13 1.54 7.41
CA GLY A 125 -4.79 0.99 6.09
C GLY A 125 -4.27 -0.45 6.16
N LEU A 126 -3.36 -0.73 7.12
CA LEU A 126 -2.85 -2.08 7.35
C LEU A 126 -3.93 -3.02 7.90
N ALA A 127 -4.80 -2.57 8.80
CA ALA A 127 -5.91 -3.37 9.30
C ALA A 127 -6.89 -3.75 8.18
N ALA A 128 -7.27 -2.78 7.34
CA ALA A 128 -8.13 -3.03 6.18
C ALA A 128 -7.48 -3.99 5.17
N LEU A 129 -6.18 -3.92 4.96
CA LEU A 129 -5.45 -4.90 4.12
C LEU A 129 -5.59 -6.34 4.65
N ARG A 130 -5.55 -6.51 5.97
CA ARG A 130 -5.73 -7.83 6.60
C ARG A 130 -7.16 -8.34 6.48
N VAL A 131 -8.15 -7.45 6.60
CA VAL A 131 -9.56 -7.78 6.40
C VAL A 131 -9.84 -8.20 4.95
N ASP A 132 -9.26 -7.49 3.98
CA ASP A 132 -9.38 -7.81 2.54
C ASP A 132 -8.74 -9.15 2.16
N HIS A 133 -7.80 -9.64 2.97
CA HIS A 133 -7.03 -10.84 2.71
C HIS A 133 -6.98 -11.74 3.95
N PRO A 134 -8.12 -12.34 4.32
CA PRO A 134 -8.21 -13.17 5.51
C PRO A 134 -7.37 -14.45 5.37
N GLY A 135 -6.88 -14.96 6.49
CA GLY A 135 -6.12 -16.21 6.55
C GLY A 135 -4.67 -16.13 6.07
N LEU A 136 -4.15 -14.93 5.78
CA LEU A 136 -2.72 -14.71 5.53
C LEU A 136 -1.97 -14.44 6.84
N THR A 137 -0.74 -14.96 6.93
CA THR A 137 0.24 -14.50 7.92
C THR A 137 1.04 -13.35 7.33
N TRP A 138 1.15 -12.24 8.06
CA TRP A 138 1.71 -10.99 7.58
C TRP A 138 3.13 -10.74 8.10
N HIS A 139 4.02 -10.32 7.20
CA HIS A 139 5.45 -10.15 7.42
C HIS A 139 5.96 -8.84 6.83
N THR A 140 7.22 -8.54 7.11
CA THR A 140 8.05 -7.60 6.36
C THR A 140 9.30 -8.34 5.85
N LEU A 141 10.03 -7.76 4.92
CA LEU A 141 11.35 -8.15 4.47
C LEU A 141 12.43 -7.81 5.51
N GLY A 142 12.09 -6.94 6.47
CA GLY A 142 12.90 -6.68 7.66
C GLY A 142 13.85 -5.49 7.56
N GLN A 143 14.06 -4.91 6.36
CA GLN A 143 14.99 -3.81 6.12
C GLN A 143 14.70 -2.59 7.01
N HIS A 144 13.42 -2.30 7.28
CA HIS A 144 12.99 -1.11 8.03
C HIS A 144 12.40 -1.41 9.42
N LEU A 145 12.54 -2.64 9.92
CA LEU A 145 11.98 -2.99 11.24
C LEU A 145 12.74 -2.31 12.39
N SER A 146 14.04 -2.14 12.27
CA SER A 146 14.88 -1.48 13.29
C SER A 146 14.60 0.01 13.40
N GLU A 147 14.51 0.70 12.25
CA GLU A 147 14.28 2.15 12.15
C GLU A 147 12.86 2.55 12.61
N GLY A 148 11.88 1.68 12.37
CA GLY A 148 10.46 1.91 12.68
C GLY A 148 9.90 1.08 13.82
N ARG A 149 10.71 0.59 14.77
CA ARG A 149 10.28 -0.42 15.76
C ARG A 149 8.98 -0.09 16.48
N ALA A 150 8.86 1.12 17.01
CA ALA A 150 7.65 1.56 17.74
C ALA A 150 6.41 1.56 16.83
N PHE A 151 6.57 2.01 15.58
CA PHE A 151 5.53 1.97 14.56
C PHE A 151 5.09 0.52 14.28
N TRP A 152 6.01 -0.40 14.03
CA TRP A 152 5.68 -1.79 13.70
C TRP A 152 5.05 -2.56 14.86
N ILE A 153 5.43 -2.24 16.11
CA ILE A 153 4.74 -2.77 17.30
C ILE A 153 3.29 -2.29 17.32
N ALA A 154 3.05 -0.98 17.13
CA ALA A 154 1.70 -0.41 17.15
C ALA A 154 0.84 -0.93 15.97
N ALA A 155 1.40 -1.00 14.77
CA ALA A 155 0.71 -1.48 13.57
C ALA A 155 0.45 -2.99 13.59
N GLY A 156 1.31 -3.74 14.30
CA GLY A 156 1.27 -5.19 14.43
C GLY A 156 0.43 -5.73 15.58
N GLN A 157 -0.26 -4.89 16.36
CA GLN A 157 -1.07 -5.33 17.51
C GLN A 157 -2.10 -6.42 17.14
N ASP A 158 -2.69 -6.32 15.94
CA ASP A 158 -3.69 -7.27 15.44
C ASP A 158 -3.09 -8.35 14.52
N VAL A 159 -1.76 -8.49 14.50
CA VAL A 159 -1.04 -9.52 13.74
C VAL A 159 -0.54 -10.58 14.72
N PRO A 160 -0.95 -11.86 14.61
CA PRO A 160 -0.45 -12.91 15.48
C PRO A 160 1.09 -12.98 15.49
N GLY A 161 1.69 -12.71 16.65
CA GLY A 161 3.15 -12.68 16.81
C GLY A 161 3.85 -11.43 16.28
N GLY A 162 3.08 -10.43 15.82
CA GLY A 162 3.55 -9.17 15.24
C GLY A 162 4.15 -9.31 13.84
N TYR A 163 4.50 -8.19 13.22
CA TYR A 163 5.30 -8.18 12.00
C TYR A 163 6.71 -8.70 12.28
N ARG A 164 7.12 -9.72 11.53
CA ARG A 164 8.46 -10.33 11.61
C ARG A 164 9.13 -10.38 10.24
N PRO A 165 10.47 -10.29 10.18
CA PRO A 165 11.20 -10.47 8.94
C PRO A 165 10.91 -11.85 8.35
N ARG A 166 10.66 -11.91 7.04
CA ARG A 166 10.55 -13.16 6.29
C ARG A 166 10.96 -12.94 4.84
N ALA A 167 11.85 -13.78 4.33
CA ALA A 167 12.19 -13.80 2.90
C ALA A 167 10.94 -14.05 2.03
N MET A 168 10.93 -13.49 0.82
CA MET A 168 9.90 -13.76 -0.17
C MET A 168 9.84 -15.27 -0.48
N CYS A 169 8.63 -15.80 -0.61
CA CYS A 169 8.50 -17.21 -1.00
C CYS A 169 8.73 -17.38 -2.51
N PRO A 170 9.19 -18.55 -2.98
CA PRO A 170 9.49 -18.79 -4.41
C PRO A 170 8.30 -18.64 -5.37
N HIS A 171 7.07 -18.65 -4.87
CA HIS A 171 5.86 -18.49 -5.69
C HIS A 171 5.54 -17.03 -6.02
N VAL A 172 6.17 -16.08 -5.34
CA VAL A 172 6.06 -14.67 -5.70
C VAL A 172 7.23 -14.35 -6.61
N PRO A 173 6.99 -13.82 -7.82
CA PRO A 173 8.07 -13.38 -8.68
C PRO A 173 8.93 -12.36 -7.92
N SER A 174 10.24 -12.61 -7.87
CA SER A 174 11.20 -11.53 -7.66
C SER A 174 10.96 -10.54 -8.78
N GLY A 175 10.60 -9.30 -8.44
CA GLY A 175 10.33 -8.24 -9.42
C GLY A 175 11.47 -8.10 -10.42
#